data_AF-A0A968QCJ8-F1
#
_entry.id   AF-A0A968QCJ8-F1
#
_cell.length_a   1.000
_cell.length_b   1.000
_cell.length_c   1.000
_cell.angle_alpha   90.00
_cell.angle_beta   90.00
_cell.angle_gamma   90.00
#
_symmetry.space_group_name_H-M   'P 1'
#
loop_
_entity.id
_entity.type
_entity.pdbx_description
1 polymer ?
#
loop_
_entity_poly.entity_id
_entity_poly.type
_entity_poly.pdbx_seq_one_letter_code
_entity_poly.pdbx_strand_id
1 'polypeptide(L)'
;PRDPHYPPNDSGILGPKVVPDNLTITVAIGQSLFDQRYGLNDLKPKRLSAMGNFPNDQLDPTLCHGDLLLQFCANEAETNLHALRDIIKNLSDLITLHWKMEGFQQPNKFKKPRTTSVRNLLGFKDGSANLDPTDEALMDSLIWAQENADEPAWAVGGSYQVVRIVRNLVERWDRTPLQEQETIMGRKRDTGVPLGMKHESDIPDYSNDPEGMRIPLDTHIRLANPRTKATDENRILRRGFNYSRGFDPAGQLDMGLLFVCFQADLEKGFIAVQNRLNGEALEEYIKPIGGGYFFALPGITNQRQYLGQSLLEA
;
A
#
# COMPACT_ATOMS: atom_id res chain seq x y z
N PRO A 1 19.10 -11.17 37.29
CA PRO A 1 17.69 -10.83 37.60
C PRO A 1 17.56 -9.31 37.73
N ARG A 2 16.67 -8.67 36.94
CA ARG A 2 16.45 -7.21 37.03
C ARG A 2 15.68 -6.89 38.31
N ASP A 3 15.90 -5.67 38.82
CA ASP A 3 15.26 -5.17 40.02
C ASP A 3 13.74 -4.94 39.77
N PRO A 4 12.85 -5.57 40.55
CA PRO A 4 11.39 -5.48 40.36
C PRO A 4 10.80 -4.07 40.58
N HIS A 5 11.60 -3.11 41.04
CA HIS A 5 11.16 -1.72 41.22
C HIS A 5 11.21 -0.88 39.92
N TYR A 6 11.81 -1.39 38.84
CA TYR A 6 11.85 -0.69 37.54
C TYR A 6 10.72 -1.15 36.61
N PRO A 7 10.29 -0.30 35.65
CA PRO A 7 9.38 -0.72 34.60
C PRO A 7 9.88 -1.97 33.85
N PRO A 8 8.99 -2.86 33.42
CA PRO A 8 9.37 -4.06 32.68
C PRO A 8 10.02 -3.67 31.35
N ASN A 9 10.98 -4.49 30.90
CA ASN A 9 11.70 -4.25 29.64
C ASN A 9 10.79 -4.35 28.43
N ASP A 10 9.78 -5.20 28.55
CA ASP A 10 8.86 -5.61 27.51
C ASP A 10 7.43 -5.36 27.97
N SER A 11 6.53 -5.19 27.00
CA SER A 11 5.11 -5.06 27.26
C SER A 11 4.45 -6.31 27.89
N GLY A 12 5.07 -7.48 27.71
CA GLY A 12 4.61 -8.78 28.17
C GLY A 12 3.49 -9.41 27.34
N ILE A 13 3.00 -8.74 26.28
CA ILE A 13 1.78 -9.18 25.57
C ILE A 13 1.96 -10.51 24.81
N LEU A 14 3.20 -10.85 24.45
CA LEU A 14 3.56 -12.14 23.83
C LEU A 14 4.14 -13.14 24.86
N GLY A 15 4.07 -12.81 26.15
CA GLY A 15 4.72 -13.59 27.21
C GLY A 15 6.24 -13.35 27.30
N PRO A 16 6.97 -14.18 28.06
CA PRO A 16 8.39 -13.96 28.38
C PRO A 16 9.35 -14.24 27.22
N LYS A 17 8.87 -14.88 26.14
CA LYS A 17 9.67 -15.19 24.95
C LYS A 17 8.98 -14.62 23.72
N VAL A 18 9.53 -13.53 23.21
CA VAL A 18 9.13 -12.95 21.94
C VAL A 18 9.57 -13.86 20.80
N VAL A 19 8.64 -14.23 19.92
CA VAL A 19 8.91 -15.04 18.72
C VAL A 19 8.78 -14.17 17.46
N PRO A 20 9.48 -14.48 16.36
CA PRO A 20 9.48 -13.60 15.18
C PRO A 20 8.13 -13.50 14.46
N ASP A 21 7.33 -14.57 14.42
CA ASP A 21 5.99 -14.60 13.81
C ASP A 21 5.88 -13.97 12.39
N ASN A 22 6.89 -14.22 11.55
CA ASN A 22 7.05 -13.58 10.23
C ASN A 22 6.98 -12.04 10.26
N LEU A 23 7.31 -11.42 11.40
CA LEU A 23 7.32 -9.98 11.55
C LEU A 23 8.29 -9.36 10.55
N THR A 24 7.77 -8.38 9.83
CA THR A 24 8.51 -7.45 8.99
C THR A 24 8.14 -6.05 9.43
N ILE A 25 9.16 -5.20 9.51
CA ILE A 25 9.00 -3.77 9.80
C ILE A 25 9.65 -3.03 8.63
N THR A 26 8.84 -2.40 7.79
CA THR A 26 9.32 -1.52 6.72
C THR A 26 9.34 -0.10 7.24
N VAL A 27 10.48 0.58 7.08
CA VAL A 27 10.68 1.97 7.48
C VAL A 27 10.70 2.85 6.24
N ALA A 28 9.83 3.85 6.21
CA ALA A 28 9.74 4.81 5.12
C ALA A 28 9.67 6.24 5.66
N ILE A 29 10.22 7.19 4.91
CA ILE A 29 10.30 8.60 5.32
C ILE A 29 9.43 9.49 4.45
N GLY A 30 8.72 10.42 5.08
CA GLY A 30 7.84 11.37 4.40
C GLY A 30 8.59 12.60 3.90
N GLN A 31 7.96 13.36 3.00
CA GLN A 31 8.54 14.59 2.45
C GLN A 31 8.92 15.60 3.54
N SER A 32 8.18 15.67 4.63
CA SER A 32 8.41 16.64 5.72
C SER A 32 9.75 16.42 6.44
N LEU A 33 10.31 15.20 6.44
CA LEU A 33 11.64 14.93 7.01
C LEU A 33 12.77 15.68 6.27
N PHE A 34 12.51 16.14 5.04
CA PHE A 34 13.47 16.87 4.22
C PHE A 34 13.32 18.40 4.31
N ASP A 35 12.69 18.90 5.37
CA ASP A 35 12.70 20.33 5.67
C ASP A 35 14.06 20.77 6.29
N GLN A 36 14.07 21.97 6.89
CA GLN A 36 15.29 22.57 7.43
C GLN A 36 15.80 21.93 8.74
N ARG A 37 15.05 21.03 9.38
CA ARG A 37 15.39 20.48 10.70
C ARG A 37 16.69 19.69 10.72
N TYR A 38 17.00 18.98 9.62
CA TYR A 38 18.10 18.01 9.59
C TYR A 38 19.13 18.28 8.48
N GLY A 39 18.96 19.35 7.69
CA GLY A 39 19.87 19.66 6.59
C GLY A 39 19.80 18.68 5.41
N LEU A 40 18.69 17.93 5.28
CA LEU A 40 18.55 16.86 4.27
C LEU A 40 17.88 17.32 2.97
N ASN A 41 17.43 18.58 2.87
CA ASN A 41 16.59 19.06 1.76
C ASN A 41 17.14 18.72 0.35
N ASP A 42 18.45 18.86 0.15
CA ASP A 42 19.10 18.61 -1.15
C ASP A 42 19.24 17.12 -1.49
N LEU A 43 19.01 16.24 -0.49
CA LEU A 43 19.05 14.78 -0.61
C LEU A 43 17.66 14.15 -0.75
N LYS A 44 16.59 14.96 -0.84
CA LYS A 44 15.24 14.43 -1.02
C LYS A 44 15.12 13.62 -2.32
N PRO A 45 14.51 12.42 -2.31
CA PRO A 45 14.19 11.71 -3.55
C PRO A 45 13.36 12.62 -4.46
N LYS A 46 13.71 12.69 -5.75
CA LYS A 46 13.23 13.75 -6.65
C LYS A 46 11.72 13.80 -6.76
N ARG A 47 11.09 12.64 -6.78
CA ARG A 47 9.64 12.48 -6.91
C ARG A 47 8.91 12.46 -5.57
N LEU A 48 9.63 12.57 -4.44
CA LEU A 48 8.99 12.60 -3.12
C LEU A 48 8.33 13.97 -2.89
N SER A 49 7.03 13.92 -2.71
CA SER A 49 6.16 15.07 -2.47
C SER A 49 5.18 14.78 -1.33
N ALA A 50 4.60 15.81 -0.73
CA ALA A 50 3.42 15.65 0.10
C ALA A 50 2.25 15.15 -0.78
N MET A 51 1.40 14.29 -0.20
CA MET A 51 0.23 13.79 -0.92
C MET A 51 -0.77 14.92 -1.17
N GLY A 52 -1.03 15.22 -2.44
CA GLY A 52 -2.09 16.13 -2.86
C GLY A 52 -3.48 15.47 -2.83
N ASN A 53 -4.52 16.26 -3.09
CA ASN A 53 -5.89 15.78 -3.23
C ASN A 53 -6.16 15.25 -4.64
N PHE A 54 -6.89 14.14 -4.74
CA PHE A 54 -7.60 13.73 -5.95
C PHE A 54 -9.08 14.14 -5.89
N PRO A 55 -9.81 14.20 -7.03
CA PRO A 55 -11.18 14.71 -7.07
C PRO A 55 -12.17 14.05 -6.12
N ASN A 56 -12.06 12.74 -5.89
CA ASN A 56 -12.96 12.00 -5.00
C ASN A 56 -12.54 11.99 -3.53
N ASP A 57 -11.43 12.65 -3.18
CA ASP A 57 -10.87 12.60 -1.83
C ASP A 57 -11.71 13.39 -0.83
N GLN A 58 -11.79 12.87 0.39
CA GLN A 58 -12.28 13.58 1.57
C GLN A 58 -11.27 13.39 2.70
N LEU A 59 -10.07 13.94 2.47
CA LEU A 59 -8.95 13.75 3.39
C LEU A 59 -9.22 14.37 4.76
N ASP A 60 -9.04 13.57 5.79
CA ASP A 60 -8.91 14.02 7.17
C ASP A 60 -7.43 14.35 7.43
N PRO A 61 -7.05 15.60 7.71
CA PRO A 61 -5.66 15.98 7.98
C PRO A 61 -5.01 15.18 9.11
N THR A 62 -5.80 14.69 10.08
CA THR A 62 -5.29 13.87 11.20
C THR A 62 -4.87 12.47 10.76
N LEU A 63 -5.33 12.02 9.59
CA LEU A 63 -4.98 10.72 8.99
C LEU A 63 -3.98 10.86 7.82
N CYS A 64 -3.39 12.04 7.63
CA CYS A 64 -2.52 12.34 6.49
C CYS A 64 -1.06 12.56 6.89
N HIS A 65 -0.16 12.12 6.01
CA HIS A 65 1.28 12.39 6.05
C HIS A 65 1.99 11.81 7.29
N GLY A 66 3.17 12.35 7.61
CA GLY A 66 4.04 11.93 8.71
C GLY A 66 5.50 12.00 8.28
N ASP A 67 6.39 12.33 9.21
CA ASP A 67 7.85 12.34 8.95
C ASP A 67 8.38 10.91 8.70
N LEU A 68 7.80 9.93 9.41
CA LEU A 68 8.18 8.53 9.39
C LEU A 68 6.91 7.66 9.31
N LEU A 69 6.95 6.64 8.46
CA LEU A 69 5.96 5.57 8.40
C LEU A 69 6.63 4.26 8.77
N LEU A 70 5.99 3.51 9.67
CA LEU A 70 6.36 2.15 10.02
C LEU A 70 5.24 1.20 9.60
N GLN A 71 5.54 0.28 8.67
CA GLN A 71 4.62 -0.78 8.27
C GLN A 71 5.00 -2.07 8.97
N PHE A 72 4.17 -2.51 9.91
CA PHE A 72 4.31 -3.78 10.62
C PHE A 72 3.44 -4.83 9.94
N CYS A 73 4.02 -5.98 9.60
CA CYS A 73 3.27 -7.14 9.12
C CYS A 73 3.82 -8.40 9.76
N ALA A 74 2.94 -9.18 10.39
CA ALA A 74 3.21 -10.45 11.04
C ALA A 74 2.01 -11.38 10.80
N ASN A 75 2.09 -12.65 11.21
CA ASN A 75 0.92 -13.53 11.09
C ASN A 75 -0.19 -13.15 12.07
N GLU A 76 0.16 -12.70 13.27
CA GLU A 76 -0.77 -12.30 14.33
C GLU A 76 -0.72 -10.78 14.58
N ALA A 77 -1.87 -10.17 14.90
CA ALA A 77 -1.98 -8.74 15.12
C ALA A 77 -1.23 -8.30 16.39
N GLU A 78 -1.21 -9.18 17.39
CA GLU A 78 -0.53 -9.03 18.67
C GLU A 78 0.98 -8.86 18.48
N THR A 79 1.59 -9.54 17.50
CA THR A 79 3.01 -9.35 17.16
C THR A 79 3.29 -7.94 16.64
N ASN A 80 2.41 -7.41 15.78
CA ASN A 80 2.54 -6.03 15.28
C ASN A 80 2.34 -5.01 16.41
N LEU A 81 1.38 -5.24 17.30
CA LEU A 81 1.13 -4.40 18.47
C LEU A 81 2.29 -4.43 19.47
N HIS A 82 2.90 -5.59 19.66
CA HIS A 82 4.08 -5.77 20.52
C HIS A 82 5.23 -4.93 19.99
N ALA A 83 5.55 -5.08 18.70
CA ALA A 83 6.62 -4.34 18.04
C ALA A 83 6.40 -2.82 18.12
N LEU A 84 5.17 -2.34 17.89
CA LEU A 84 4.83 -0.93 18.03
C LEU A 84 5.05 -0.42 19.46
N ARG A 85 4.60 -1.19 20.47
CA ARG A 85 4.75 -0.82 21.89
C ARG A 85 6.21 -0.79 22.32
N ASP A 86 7.03 -1.72 21.83
CA ASP A 86 8.47 -1.72 22.10
C ASP A 86 9.15 -0.47 21.50
N ILE A 87 8.85 -0.14 20.24
CA ILE A 87 9.39 1.05 19.58
C ILE A 87 9.00 2.33 20.30
N ILE A 88 7.71 2.52 20.63
CA ILE A 88 7.24 3.70 21.35
C ILE A 88 7.88 3.80 22.74
N LYS A 89 8.03 2.67 23.45
CA LYS A 89 8.66 2.64 24.76
C LYS A 89 10.12 3.10 24.72
N ASN A 90 10.88 2.68 23.70
CA ASN A 90 12.32 2.94 23.63
C ASN A 90 12.66 4.28 22.93
N LEU A 91 11.73 4.88 22.19
CA LEU A 91 11.94 6.13 21.43
C LEU A 91 10.97 7.26 21.84
N SER A 92 10.40 7.21 23.04
CA SER A 92 9.31 8.12 23.47
C SER A 92 9.68 9.61 23.47
N ASP A 93 10.97 9.93 23.50
CA ASP A 93 11.54 11.28 23.44
C ASP A 93 11.86 11.73 22.00
N LEU A 94 11.83 10.82 21.02
CA LEU A 94 12.19 11.07 19.62
C LEU A 94 11.00 10.98 18.65
N ILE A 95 9.99 10.18 18.97
CA ILE A 95 8.82 9.97 18.09
C ILE A 95 7.51 10.26 18.81
N THR A 96 6.54 10.77 18.07
CA THR A 96 5.15 10.90 18.51
C THR A 96 4.24 10.22 17.49
N LEU A 97 3.29 9.41 17.95
CA LEU A 97 2.33 8.76 17.07
C LEU A 97 1.38 9.81 16.48
N HIS A 98 1.36 9.92 15.15
CA HIS A 98 0.51 10.86 14.43
C HIS A 98 -0.85 10.24 14.07
N TRP A 99 -0.83 9.12 13.33
CA TRP A 99 -1.99 8.26 13.12
C TRP A 99 -1.56 6.79 13.04
N LYS A 100 -2.55 5.91 13.15
CA LYS A 100 -2.38 4.46 13.04
C LYS A 100 -3.60 3.84 12.39
N MET A 101 -3.35 2.90 11.48
CA MET A 101 -4.38 2.04 10.92
C MET A 101 -3.94 0.59 11.08
N GLU A 102 -4.81 -0.26 11.59
CA GLU A 102 -4.62 -1.71 11.58
C GLU A 102 -5.40 -2.31 10.43
N GLY A 103 -4.86 -3.38 9.87
CA GLY A 103 -5.52 -4.10 8.81
C GLY A 103 -5.24 -5.59 8.88
N PHE A 104 -6.04 -6.34 8.13
CA PHE A 104 -5.95 -7.78 8.03
C PHE A 104 -6.10 -8.22 6.59
N GLN A 105 -5.56 -9.39 6.29
CA GLN A 105 -5.67 -10.02 4.99
C GLN A 105 -5.72 -11.52 5.20
N GLN A 106 -6.52 -12.21 4.38
CA GLN A 106 -6.46 -13.68 4.35
C GLN A 106 -5.09 -14.09 3.79
N PRO A 107 -4.42 -15.13 4.34
CA PRO A 107 -3.21 -15.65 3.73
C PRO A 107 -3.46 -16.02 2.26
N ASN A 108 -2.59 -15.57 1.36
CA ASN A 108 -2.68 -15.99 -0.02
C ASN A 108 -2.28 -17.47 -0.11
N LYS A 109 -3.27 -18.34 -0.34
CA LYS A 109 -3.11 -19.79 -0.46
C LYS A 109 -2.46 -20.18 -1.78
N PHE A 110 -2.47 -19.30 -2.78
CA PHE A 110 -1.85 -19.56 -4.07
C PHE A 110 -0.45 -18.94 -4.15
N LYS A 111 0.51 -19.73 -4.61
CA LYS A 111 1.89 -19.28 -4.90
C LYS A 111 2.14 -19.06 -6.39
N LYS A 112 1.08 -19.02 -7.20
CA LYS A 112 1.19 -18.86 -8.65
C LYS A 112 1.00 -17.39 -9.04
N PRO A 113 1.84 -16.85 -9.93
CA PRO A 113 1.65 -15.50 -10.45
C PRO A 113 0.24 -15.33 -11.00
N ARG A 114 -0.30 -14.13 -10.81
CA ARG A 114 -1.58 -13.70 -11.39
C ARG A 114 -2.80 -14.51 -10.93
N THR A 115 -2.68 -15.12 -9.74
CA THR A 115 -3.79 -15.76 -9.02
C THR A 115 -3.73 -15.39 -7.54
N THR A 116 -4.87 -15.22 -6.89
CA THR A 116 -4.94 -14.87 -5.47
C THR A 116 -6.14 -15.50 -4.78
N SER A 117 -5.97 -15.92 -3.53
CA SER A 117 -7.11 -16.28 -2.66
C SER A 117 -7.56 -15.10 -1.79
N VAL A 118 -6.81 -14.00 -1.81
CA VAL A 118 -7.08 -12.81 -1.02
C VAL A 118 -8.30 -12.10 -1.57
N ARG A 119 -9.18 -11.62 -0.69
CA ARG A 119 -10.28 -10.74 -1.04
C ARG A 119 -10.22 -9.41 -0.28
N ASN A 120 -10.72 -8.37 -0.92
CA ASN A 120 -11.06 -7.13 -0.24
C ASN A 120 -12.48 -7.17 0.36
N LEU A 121 -12.85 -6.13 1.14
CA LEU A 121 -14.18 -6.04 1.75
C LEU A 121 -15.32 -5.69 0.79
N LEU A 122 -15.04 -5.44 -0.50
CA LEU A 122 -16.08 -5.42 -1.55
C LEU A 122 -16.36 -6.85 -2.08
N GLY A 123 -15.66 -7.86 -1.55
CA GLY A 123 -15.85 -9.27 -1.90
C GLY A 123 -15.10 -9.71 -3.15
N PHE A 124 -14.28 -8.86 -3.76
CA PHE A 124 -13.49 -9.18 -4.96
C PHE A 124 -12.13 -9.75 -4.61
N LYS A 125 -11.62 -10.65 -5.47
CA LYS A 125 -10.22 -11.11 -5.38
C LYS A 125 -9.28 -9.94 -5.61
N ASP A 126 -8.33 -9.75 -4.71
CA ASP A 126 -7.42 -8.60 -4.73
C ASP A 126 -5.96 -9.06 -4.85
N GLY A 127 -5.34 -8.73 -5.99
CA GLY A 127 -3.97 -9.12 -6.32
C GLY A 127 -3.81 -9.97 -7.59
N SER A 128 -4.89 -10.33 -8.28
CA SER A 128 -4.84 -11.20 -9.47
C SER A 128 -3.99 -10.65 -10.64
N ALA A 129 -3.78 -9.35 -10.74
CA ALA A 129 -2.95 -8.74 -11.77
C ALA A 129 -1.70 -8.05 -11.20
N ASN A 130 -1.31 -8.40 -9.97
CA ASN A 130 -0.11 -7.85 -9.35
C ASN A 130 1.16 -8.29 -10.09
N LEU A 131 2.26 -7.56 -9.88
CA LEU A 131 3.57 -8.00 -10.38
C LEU A 131 3.99 -9.32 -9.72
N ASP A 132 4.82 -10.10 -10.40
CA ASP A 132 5.47 -11.26 -9.80
C ASP A 132 6.67 -10.78 -8.99
N PRO A 133 6.65 -10.84 -7.65
CA PRO A 133 7.76 -10.37 -6.83
C PRO A 133 8.99 -11.28 -6.91
N THR A 134 8.89 -12.44 -7.58
CA THR A 134 10.02 -13.35 -7.82
C THR A 134 10.76 -13.06 -9.14
N ASP A 135 10.21 -12.17 -9.98
CA ASP A 135 10.87 -11.69 -11.20
C ASP A 135 11.77 -10.49 -10.86
N GLU A 136 13.05 -10.77 -10.59
CA GLU A 136 14.03 -9.76 -10.17
C GLU A 136 14.18 -8.64 -11.20
N ALA A 137 14.27 -8.95 -12.49
CA ALA A 137 14.40 -7.95 -13.54
C ALA A 137 13.17 -7.03 -13.64
N LEU A 138 11.97 -7.58 -13.41
CA LEU A 138 10.74 -6.80 -13.32
C LEU A 138 10.70 -5.92 -12.07
N MET A 139 11.16 -6.42 -10.92
CA MET A 139 11.24 -5.63 -9.69
C MET A 139 12.27 -4.50 -9.80
N ASP A 140 13.44 -4.77 -10.37
CA ASP A 140 14.49 -3.78 -10.61
C ASP A 140 13.99 -2.66 -11.53
N SER A 141 13.23 -3.01 -12.58
CA SER A 141 12.72 -2.02 -13.52
C SER A 141 11.55 -1.19 -13.01
N LEU A 142 10.71 -1.70 -12.11
CA LEU A 142 9.45 -1.05 -11.73
C LEU A 142 9.33 -0.66 -10.26
N ILE A 143 10.07 -1.30 -9.35
CA ILE A 143 9.87 -1.18 -7.90
C ILE A 143 11.05 -0.54 -7.19
N TRP A 144 12.28 -0.93 -7.53
CA TRP A 144 13.48 -0.42 -6.87
C TRP A 144 14.01 0.84 -7.54
N ALA A 145 14.34 1.85 -6.75
CA ALA A 145 15.03 3.04 -7.25
C ALA A 145 16.42 2.64 -7.78
N GLN A 146 16.73 3.06 -9.01
CA GLN A 146 17.93 2.69 -9.75
C GLN A 146 18.96 3.83 -9.75
N GLU A 147 20.25 3.48 -9.87
CA GLU A 147 21.36 4.45 -9.88
C GLU A 147 21.29 5.45 -11.05
N ASN A 148 20.69 5.04 -12.17
CA ASN A 148 20.58 5.86 -13.39
C ASN A 148 19.27 6.66 -13.50
N ALA A 149 18.44 6.70 -12.45
CA ALA A 149 17.08 7.25 -12.49
C ALA A 149 16.97 8.74 -12.10
N ASP A 150 18.07 9.51 -12.13
CA ASP A 150 18.13 10.90 -11.61
C ASP A 150 17.73 11.01 -10.13
N GLU A 151 17.97 9.95 -9.34
CA GLU A 151 17.72 9.93 -7.89
C GLU A 151 19.02 10.14 -7.10
N PRO A 152 18.96 10.65 -5.85
CA PRO A 152 20.12 10.69 -4.97
C PRO A 152 20.73 9.29 -4.79
N ALA A 153 22.06 9.18 -4.80
CA ALA A 153 22.76 7.88 -4.73
C ALA A 153 22.37 7.05 -3.48
N TRP A 154 22.08 7.71 -2.35
CA TRP A 154 21.67 7.01 -1.13
C TRP A 154 20.34 6.28 -1.28
N ALA A 155 19.48 6.69 -2.22
CA ALA A 155 18.12 6.20 -2.40
C ALA A 155 18.06 4.89 -3.21
N VAL A 156 19.16 4.50 -3.87
CA VAL A 156 19.25 3.27 -4.68
C VAL A 156 18.89 2.05 -3.84
N GLY A 157 18.03 1.18 -4.37
CA GLY A 157 17.50 0.01 -3.65
C GLY A 157 16.36 0.34 -2.67
N GLY A 158 15.99 1.60 -2.52
CA GLY A 158 14.73 2.02 -1.89
C GLY A 158 13.55 1.94 -2.85
N SER A 159 12.38 2.38 -2.40
CA SER A 159 11.16 2.41 -3.22
C SER A 159 10.20 3.49 -2.76
N TYR A 160 9.51 4.16 -3.67
CA TYR A 160 8.40 5.02 -3.28
C TYR A 160 7.27 4.16 -2.73
N GLN A 161 6.77 4.51 -1.56
CA GLN A 161 5.64 3.84 -0.91
C GLN A 161 4.46 4.79 -0.83
N VAL A 162 3.31 4.34 -1.32
CA VAL A 162 2.04 5.07 -1.19
C VAL A 162 1.16 4.32 -0.22
N VAL A 163 0.54 5.06 0.71
CA VAL A 163 -0.54 4.58 1.56
C VAL A 163 -1.78 5.41 1.28
N ARG A 164 -2.92 4.75 1.08
CA ARG A 164 -4.23 5.39 0.98
C ARG A 164 -5.21 4.65 1.91
N ILE A 165 -5.84 5.39 2.80
CA ILE A 165 -6.93 4.87 3.64
C ILE A 165 -8.21 5.09 2.84
N VAL A 166 -8.75 4.03 2.25
CA VAL A 166 -9.91 4.09 1.35
C VAL A 166 -11.10 3.46 2.05
N ARG A 167 -12.08 4.27 2.43
CA ARG A 167 -13.35 3.81 3.01
C ARG A 167 -14.24 3.20 1.94
N ASN A 168 -14.90 2.11 2.26
CA ASN A 168 -15.91 1.47 1.43
C ASN A 168 -17.31 1.80 1.99
N LEU A 169 -18.24 2.17 1.11
CA LEU A 169 -19.66 2.32 1.44
C LEU A 169 -20.34 0.95 1.32
N VAL A 170 -20.01 0.04 2.25
CA VAL A 170 -20.29 -1.40 2.15
C VAL A 170 -21.79 -1.71 2.08
N GLU A 171 -22.64 -0.99 2.81
CA GLU A 171 -24.08 -1.25 2.79
C GLU A 171 -24.72 -0.78 1.48
N ARG A 172 -24.15 0.24 0.84
CA ARG A 172 -24.57 0.62 -0.52
C ARG A 172 -24.15 -0.47 -1.50
N TRP A 173 -22.89 -0.87 -1.43
CA TRP A 173 -22.32 -1.91 -2.30
C TRP A 173 -23.10 -3.23 -2.22
N ASP A 174 -23.45 -3.70 -1.03
CA ASP A 174 -24.17 -4.95 -0.82
C ASP A 174 -25.59 -4.95 -1.39
N ARG A 175 -26.15 -3.76 -1.69
CA ARG A 175 -27.46 -3.59 -2.33
C ARG A 175 -27.35 -3.34 -3.84
N THR A 176 -26.14 -3.18 -4.36
CA THR A 176 -25.89 -3.02 -5.79
C THR A 176 -26.02 -4.37 -6.51
N PRO A 177 -26.67 -4.43 -7.68
CA PRO A 177 -26.75 -5.65 -8.49
C PRO A 177 -25.37 -6.26 -8.74
N LEU A 178 -25.24 -7.58 -8.63
CA LEU A 178 -23.96 -8.28 -8.88
C LEU A 178 -23.37 -7.95 -10.25
N GLN A 179 -24.22 -7.87 -11.29
CA GLN A 179 -23.77 -7.51 -12.63
C GLN A 179 -23.10 -6.13 -12.66
N GLU A 180 -23.65 -5.16 -11.93
CA GLU A 180 -23.09 -3.82 -11.83
C GLU A 180 -21.77 -3.84 -11.05
N GLN A 181 -21.69 -4.56 -9.93
CA GLN A 181 -20.43 -4.76 -9.20
C GLN A 181 -19.32 -5.33 -10.11
N GLU A 182 -19.65 -6.38 -10.88
CA GLU A 182 -18.72 -7.03 -11.80
C GLU A 182 -18.32 -6.11 -12.97
N THR A 183 -19.27 -5.30 -13.47
CA THR A 183 -19.01 -4.29 -14.49
C THR A 183 -18.07 -3.22 -13.95
N ILE A 184 -18.35 -2.60 -12.79
CA ILE A 184 -17.48 -1.59 -12.18
C ILE A 184 -16.05 -2.11 -12.04
N MET A 185 -15.89 -3.35 -11.57
CA MET A 185 -14.57 -3.93 -11.37
C MET A 185 -13.92 -4.47 -12.65
N GLY A 186 -14.69 -4.86 -13.67
CA GLY A 186 -14.21 -5.54 -14.88
C GLY A 186 -13.78 -7.00 -14.67
N ARG A 187 -14.19 -7.64 -13.56
CA ARG A 187 -13.92 -9.06 -13.26
C ARG A 187 -15.14 -9.73 -12.63
N LYS A 188 -15.18 -11.05 -12.70
CA LYS A 188 -16.13 -11.88 -11.96
C LYS A 188 -15.82 -11.85 -10.46
N ARG A 189 -16.83 -11.59 -9.63
CA ARG A 189 -16.66 -11.44 -8.18
C ARG A 189 -16.17 -12.72 -7.53
N ASP A 190 -16.77 -13.85 -7.91
CA ASP A 190 -16.54 -15.16 -7.31
C ASP A 190 -15.16 -15.75 -7.67
N THR A 191 -14.77 -15.67 -8.93
CA THR A 191 -13.62 -16.37 -9.49
C THR A 191 -12.43 -15.45 -9.72
N GLY A 192 -12.66 -14.14 -9.84
CA GLY A 192 -11.68 -13.16 -10.26
C GLY A 192 -11.34 -13.24 -11.74
N VAL A 193 -12.09 -14.00 -12.55
CA VAL A 193 -11.86 -14.11 -14.00
C VAL A 193 -12.20 -12.78 -14.68
N PRO A 194 -11.39 -12.25 -15.62
CA PRO A 194 -11.80 -11.09 -16.39
C PRO A 194 -13.10 -11.34 -17.15
N LEU A 195 -13.95 -10.33 -17.32
CA LEU A 195 -15.24 -10.52 -17.99
C LEU A 195 -15.05 -11.11 -19.40
N GLY A 196 -15.83 -12.15 -19.71
CA GLY A 196 -15.78 -12.88 -20.97
C GLY A 196 -14.56 -13.79 -21.17
N MET A 197 -13.77 -14.06 -20.11
CA MET A 197 -12.62 -14.99 -20.14
C MET A 197 -12.89 -16.25 -19.29
N LYS A 198 -11.90 -17.14 -19.12
CA LYS A 198 -12.08 -18.46 -18.49
C LYS A 198 -11.30 -18.66 -17.20
N HIS A 199 -10.10 -18.07 -17.09
CA HIS A 199 -9.20 -18.26 -15.96
C HIS A 199 -8.85 -16.93 -15.31
N GLU A 200 -8.61 -16.96 -13.99
CA GLU A 200 -8.21 -15.76 -13.24
C GLU A 200 -6.93 -15.13 -13.79
N SER A 201 -6.00 -15.99 -14.23
CA SER A 201 -4.71 -15.65 -14.83
C SER A 201 -4.81 -15.15 -16.27
N ASP A 202 -6.00 -15.14 -16.89
CA ASP A 202 -6.14 -14.64 -18.25
C ASP A 202 -5.76 -13.15 -18.31
N ILE A 203 -5.11 -12.74 -19.40
CA ILE A 203 -4.78 -11.35 -19.68
C ILE A 203 -5.84 -10.81 -20.64
N PRO A 204 -6.63 -9.81 -20.25
CA PRO A 204 -7.47 -9.11 -21.21
C PRO A 204 -6.62 -8.51 -22.33
N ASP A 205 -6.96 -8.85 -23.58
CA ASP A 205 -6.44 -8.17 -24.75
C ASP A 205 -7.44 -7.10 -25.19
N TYR A 206 -7.22 -5.88 -24.72
CA TYR A 206 -8.11 -4.74 -24.98
C TYR A 206 -8.04 -4.24 -26.42
N SER A 207 -7.00 -4.62 -27.19
CA SER A 207 -6.92 -4.26 -28.62
C SER A 207 -7.99 -4.97 -29.46
N ASN A 208 -8.46 -6.14 -28.99
CA ASN A 208 -9.53 -6.94 -29.58
C ASN A 208 -10.92 -6.62 -28.98
N ASP A 209 -11.04 -5.58 -28.16
CA ASP A 209 -12.31 -5.07 -27.60
C ASP A 209 -12.28 -3.53 -27.52
N PRO A 210 -12.01 -2.81 -28.63
CA PRO A 210 -11.73 -1.38 -28.58
C PRO A 210 -12.95 -0.54 -28.15
N GLU A 211 -14.17 -1.01 -28.38
CA GLU A 211 -15.41 -0.35 -27.94
C GLU A 211 -15.81 -0.73 -26.49
N GLY A 212 -15.11 -1.67 -25.85
CA GLY A 212 -15.42 -2.10 -24.48
C GLY A 212 -16.71 -2.92 -24.36
N MET A 213 -17.07 -3.66 -25.40
CA MET A 213 -18.28 -4.50 -25.41
C MET A 213 -18.17 -5.70 -24.46
N ARG A 214 -16.96 -6.17 -24.18
CA ARG A 214 -16.71 -7.28 -23.24
C ARG A 214 -16.30 -6.78 -21.85
N ILE A 215 -15.29 -5.91 -21.80
CA ILE A 215 -14.85 -5.25 -20.57
C ILE A 215 -15.00 -3.74 -20.81
N PRO A 216 -16.03 -3.08 -20.24
CA PRO A 216 -16.25 -1.65 -20.46
C PRO A 216 -15.02 -0.76 -20.24
N LEU A 217 -14.95 0.33 -21.00
CA LEU A 217 -13.78 1.23 -21.03
C LEU A 217 -13.51 1.88 -19.67
N ASP A 218 -14.55 2.08 -18.89
CA ASP A 218 -14.60 2.72 -17.57
C ASP A 218 -14.48 1.74 -16.39
N THR A 219 -14.24 0.45 -16.66
CA THR A 219 -13.99 -0.52 -15.58
C THR A 219 -12.68 -0.23 -14.85
N HIS A 220 -12.68 -0.44 -13.53
CA HIS A 220 -11.52 -0.19 -12.65
C HIS A 220 -10.23 -0.81 -13.19
N ILE A 221 -10.26 -2.10 -13.60
CA ILE A 221 -9.06 -2.79 -14.08
C ILE A 221 -8.54 -2.26 -15.43
N ARG A 222 -9.42 -1.69 -16.26
CA ARG A 222 -9.07 -1.20 -17.61
C ARG A 222 -8.54 0.22 -17.54
N LEU A 223 -9.11 1.05 -16.68
CA LEU A 223 -8.58 2.37 -16.34
C LEU A 223 -7.23 2.28 -15.61
N ALA A 224 -7.14 1.43 -14.57
CA ALA A 224 -5.90 1.28 -13.78
C ALA A 224 -4.72 0.78 -14.63
N ASN A 225 -4.98 -0.15 -15.56
CA ASN A 225 -3.97 -0.68 -16.47
C ASN A 225 -4.59 -0.95 -17.86
N PRO A 226 -4.46 0.01 -18.80
CA PRO A 226 -4.93 -0.15 -20.18
C PRO A 226 -4.12 -1.15 -21.02
N ARG A 227 -3.05 -1.74 -20.48
CA ARG A 227 -2.23 -2.78 -21.13
C ARG A 227 -1.66 -2.38 -22.49
N THR A 228 -1.24 -1.12 -22.60
CA THR A 228 -0.50 -0.62 -23.76
C THR A 228 0.98 -0.48 -23.43
N LYS A 229 1.84 -0.47 -24.45
CA LYS A 229 3.29 -0.21 -24.27
C LYS A 229 3.57 1.10 -23.53
N ALA A 230 2.78 2.14 -23.77
CA ALA A 230 2.92 3.44 -23.11
C ALA A 230 2.60 3.39 -21.61
N THR A 231 1.90 2.35 -21.16
CA THR A 231 1.42 2.22 -19.77
C THR A 231 2.16 1.13 -18.99
N ASP A 232 3.10 0.42 -19.62
CA ASP A 232 3.85 -0.67 -19.00
C ASP A 232 4.71 -0.18 -17.83
N GLU A 233 5.25 1.04 -17.92
CA GLU A 233 6.01 1.68 -16.83
C GLU A 233 5.13 2.18 -15.67
N ASN A 234 3.80 2.25 -15.83
CA ASN A 234 2.91 2.70 -14.77
C ASN A 234 2.44 1.58 -13.83
N ARG A 235 2.98 0.37 -13.99
CA ARG A 235 2.57 -0.76 -13.18
C ARG A 235 3.18 -0.64 -11.79
N ILE A 236 2.39 -0.99 -10.78
CA ILE A 236 2.74 -0.87 -9.35
C ILE A 236 2.65 -2.23 -8.66
N LEU A 237 3.43 -2.45 -7.61
CA LEU A 237 3.29 -3.60 -6.72
C LEU A 237 2.34 -3.23 -5.58
N ARG A 238 1.14 -3.80 -5.57
CA ARG A 238 0.14 -3.54 -4.52
C ARG A 238 0.30 -4.54 -3.38
N ARG A 239 0.14 -4.05 -2.14
CA ARG A 239 0.22 -4.84 -0.91
C ARG A 239 -0.77 -4.30 0.13
N GLY A 240 -2.02 -4.14 -0.29
CA GLY A 240 -3.08 -3.58 0.55
C GLY A 240 -3.67 -4.59 1.56
N PHE A 241 -4.26 -4.06 2.63
CA PHE A 241 -4.94 -4.80 3.69
C PHE A 241 -6.36 -4.29 3.86
N ASN A 242 -7.28 -5.12 4.33
CA ASN A 242 -8.60 -4.66 4.74
C ASN A 242 -8.53 -4.00 6.11
N TYR A 243 -9.35 -3.00 6.40
CA TYR A 243 -9.53 -2.49 7.76
C TYR A 243 -11.01 -2.49 8.16
N SER A 244 -11.25 -2.52 9.47
CA SER A 244 -12.57 -2.43 10.09
C SER A 244 -12.43 -1.77 11.47
N ARG A 245 -13.06 -0.60 11.67
CA ARG A 245 -12.90 0.23 12.88
C ARG A 245 -14.20 0.47 13.67
N GLY A 246 -15.30 -0.17 13.29
CA GLY A 246 -16.61 0.01 13.91
C GLY A 246 -17.60 0.69 12.97
N PHE A 247 -18.21 1.80 13.40
CA PHE A 247 -19.19 2.55 12.62
C PHE A 247 -18.98 4.06 12.77
N ASP A 248 -19.41 4.82 11.77
CA ASP A 248 -19.31 6.28 11.73
C ASP A 248 -20.50 6.97 12.45
N PRO A 249 -20.50 8.31 12.61
CA PRO A 249 -21.60 9.02 13.26
C PRO A 249 -22.98 8.87 12.59
N ALA A 250 -23.03 8.43 11.33
CA ALA A 250 -24.27 8.14 10.61
C ALA A 250 -24.73 6.67 10.80
N GLY A 251 -23.99 5.86 11.56
CA GLY A 251 -24.30 4.46 11.83
C GLY A 251 -23.88 3.50 10.71
N GLN A 252 -23.07 3.95 9.75
CA GLN A 252 -22.53 3.10 8.68
C GLN A 252 -21.21 2.46 9.11
N LEU A 253 -20.95 1.24 8.67
CA LEU A 253 -19.71 0.52 9.00
C LEU A 253 -18.49 1.30 8.46
N ASP A 254 -17.51 1.53 9.35
CA ASP A 254 -16.23 2.14 9.01
C ASP A 254 -15.23 1.04 8.67
N MET A 255 -15.29 0.61 7.42
CA MET A 255 -14.44 -0.44 6.86
C MET A 255 -13.97 -0.06 5.47
N GLY A 256 -12.88 -0.67 5.04
CA GLY A 256 -12.39 -0.46 3.69
C GLY A 256 -11.04 -1.10 3.43
N LEU A 257 -10.25 -0.42 2.60
CA LEU A 257 -8.93 -0.85 2.16
C LEU A 257 -7.87 0.12 2.68
N LEU A 258 -6.91 -0.40 3.44
CA LEU A 258 -5.60 0.20 3.61
C LEU A 258 -4.79 -0.15 2.37
N PHE A 259 -4.92 0.68 1.34
CA PHE A 259 -4.20 0.49 0.09
C PHE A 259 -2.74 0.86 0.31
N VAL A 260 -1.84 -0.05 -0.03
CA VAL A 260 -0.40 0.20 -0.04
C VAL A 260 0.16 -0.24 -1.39
N CYS A 261 1.02 0.57 -1.99
CA CYS A 261 1.78 0.15 -3.16
C CYS A 261 3.21 0.68 -3.18
N PHE A 262 4.05 -0.03 -3.93
CA PHE A 262 5.46 0.27 -4.15
C PHE A 262 5.73 0.50 -5.64
N GLN A 263 6.65 1.41 -5.94
CA GLN A 263 7.10 1.75 -7.28
C GLN A 263 8.46 2.47 -7.25
N ALA A 264 9.23 2.36 -8.32
CA ALA A 264 10.52 3.04 -8.47
C ALA A 264 10.36 4.56 -8.73
N ASP A 265 9.21 4.99 -9.26
CA ASP A 265 8.88 6.38 -9.55
C ASP A 265 7.42 6.66 -9.17
N LEU A 266 7.21 7.61 -8.26
CA LEU A 266 5.88 7.96 -7.73
C LEU A 266 4.95 8.56 -8.81
N GLU A 267 5.49 9.40 -9.69
CA GLU A 267 4.72 10.06 -10.75
C GLU A 267 4.30 9.05 -11.82
N LYS A 268 5.23 8.20 -12.25
CA LYS A 268 4.95 7.16 -13.24
C LYS A 268 4.07 6.04 -12.69
N GLY A 269 4.19 5.70 -11.41
CA GLY A 269 3.41 4.64 -10.77
C GLY A 269 2.03 5.12 -10.31
N PHE A 270 1.89 5.28 -8.99
CA PHE A 270 0.60 5.56 -8.36
C PHE A 270 -0.12 6.79 -8.93
N ILE A 271 0.59 7.91 -9.13
CA ILE A 271 -0.06 9.15 -9.58
C ILE A 271 -0.64 8.99 -10.98
N ALA A 272 0.10 8.40 -11.93
CA ALA A 272 -0.41 8.11 -13.26
C ALA A 272 -1.61 7.14 -13.24
N VAL A 273 -1.58 6.13 -12.38
CA VAL A 273 -2.70 5.18 -12.21
C VAL A 273 -3.92 5.90 -11.64
N GLN A 274 -3.79 6.63 -10.54
CA GLN A 274 -4.90 7.33 -9.90
C GLN A 274 -5.48 8.41 -10.82
N ASN A 275 -4.66 9.11 -11.59
CA ASN A 275 -5.14 10.08 -12.57
C ASN A 275 -6.05 9.47 -13.64
N ARG A 276 -5.82 8.21 -14.04
CA ARG A 276 -6.72 7.47 -14.94
C ARG A 276 -7.98 6.98 -14.25
N LEU A 277 -7.91 6.75 -12.94
CA LEU A 277 -9.04 6.30 -12.13
C LEU A 277 -9.97 7.44 -11.70
N ASN A 278 -9.55 8.70 -11.81
CA ASN A 278 -10.40 9.83 -11.47
C ASN A 278 -11.72 9.80 -12.28
N GLY A 279 -12.85 9.80 -11.58
CA GLY A 279 -14.19 9.72 -12.16
C GLY A 279 -14.63 8.30 -12.53
N GLU A 280 -13.92 7.26 -12.08
CA GLU A 280 -14.37 5.88 -12.27
C GLU A 280 -15.68 5.60 -11.52
N ALA A 281 -16.46 4.62 -12.02
CA ALA A 281 -17.73 4.25 -11.39
C ALA A 281 -17.57 3.72 -9.95
N LEU A 282 -16.39 3.21 -9.58
CA LEU A 282 -16.11 2.75 -8.22
C LEU A 282 -16.16 3.89 -7.18
N GLU A 283 -15.94 5.15 -7.60
CA GLU A 283 -15.98 6.32 -6.71
C GLU A 283 -17.32 6.52 -5.99
N GLU A 284 -18.42 5.97 -6.53
CA GLU A 284 -19.72 5.96 -5.86
C GLU A 284 -19.73 5.11 -4.57
N TYR A 285 -18.78 4.18 -4.45
CA TYR A 285 -18.71 3.16 -3.42
C TYR A 285 -17.46 3.26 -2.55
N ILE A 286 -16.51 4.13 -2.91
CA ILE A 286 -15.28 4.33 -2.14
C ILE A 286 -15.03 5.81 -1.83
N LYS A 287 -14.33 6.06 -0.73
CA LYS A 287 -13.95 7.40 -0.30
C LYS A 287 -12.54 7.37 0.30
N PRO A 288 -11.51 7.89 -0.38
CA PRO A 288 -10.20 8.09 0.23
C PRO A 288 -10.26 9.16 1.32
N ILE A 289 -9.81 8.83 2.52
CA ILE A 289 -9.90 9.70 3.72
C ILE A 289 -8.56 10.01 4.37
N GLY A 290 -7.47 9.40 3.92
CA GLY A 290 -6.15 9.63 4.51
C GLY A 290 -5.03 8.84 3.84
N GLY A 291 -3.86 8.86 4.45
CA GLY A 291 -2.63 8.22 3.97
C GLY A 291 -1.52 9.22 3.64
N GLY A 292 -0.62 8.84 2.74
CA GLY A 292 0.51 9.69 2.39
C GLY A 292 1.48 9.04 1.41
N TYR A 293 2.43 9.85 0.94
CA TYR A 293 3.55 9.42 0.12
C TYR A 293 4.81 9.41 0.98
N PHE A 294 5.54 8.30 0.88
CA PHE A 294 6.74 8.04 1.64
C PHE A 294 7.80 7.42 0.72
N PHE A 295 9.06 7.43 1.16
CA PHE A 295 10.14 6.69 0.52
C PHE A 295 10.62 5.59 1.46
N ALA A 296 10.37 4.33 1.11
CA ALA A 296 10.88 3.17 1.82
C ALA A 296 12.40 3.10 1.66
N LEU A 297 13.10 3.09 2.79
CA LEU A 297 14.55 3.15 2.82
C LEU A 297 15.17 1.89 2.19
N PRO A 298 16.37 2.00 1.59
CA PRO A 298 17.13 0.84 1.16
C PRO A 298 17.42 -0.12 2.32
N GLY A 299 17.57 -1.39 1.99
CA GLY A 299 17.94 -2.42 2.96
C GLY A 299 19.38 -2.26 3.48
N ILE A 300 19.63 -2.80 4.67
CA ILE A 300 20.99 -2.94 5.21
C ILE A 300 21.62 -4.25 4.75
N THR A 301 22.92 -4.23 4.44
CA THR A 301 23.64 -5.41 3.93
C THR A 301 24.32 -6.21 5.05
N ASN A 302 24.52 -5.61 6.22
CA ASN A 302 25.18 -6.25 7.35
C ASN A 302 24.78 -5.63 8.69
N GLN A 303 25.10 -6.33 9.79
CA GLN A 303 24.70 -5.95 11.15
C GLN A 303 25.37 -4.69 11.71
N ARG A 304 26.40 -4.13 11.04
CA ARG A 304 27.04 -2.88 11.47
C ARG A 304 26.36 -1.65 10.87
N GLN A 305 25.52 -1.85 9.85
CA GLN A 305 24.75 -0.79 9.22
C GLN A 305 23.42 -0.56 9.95
N TYR A 306 22.92 0.66 9.87
CA TYR A 306 21.58 1.01 10.35
C TYR A 306 20.74 1.62 9.23
N LEU A 307 19.41 1.54 9.37
CA LEU A 307 18.48 2.10 8.39
C LEU A 307 18.66 3.61 8.26
N GLY A 308 18.77 4.09 7.01
CA GLY A 308 18.99 5.51 6.73
C GLY A 308 20.45 5.98 6.86
N GLN A 309 21.40 5.09 7.17
CA GLN A 309 22.81 5.46 7.25
C GLN A 309 23.32 6.11 5.95
N SER A 310 22.98 5.55 4.79
CA SER A 310 23.40 6.11 3.50
C SER A 310 22.87 7.53 3.26
N LEU A 311 21.69 7.87 3.79
CA LEU A 311 21.12 9.22 3.70
C LEU A 311 21.90 10.21 4.60
N LEU A 312 22.28 9.79 5.81
CA LEU A 312 22.98 10.66 6.76
C LEU A 312 24.45 10.89 6.39
N GLU A 313 25.04 10.00 5.58
CA GLU A 313 26.44 10.06 5.14
C GLU A 313 26.62 10.66 3.73
N ALA A 314 25.54 10.99 3.02
CA ALA A 314 25.56 11.49 1.65
C ALA A 314 25.73 13.03 1.56
#